data_AF-A0A438N0D4-F1
#
_entry.id   AF-A0A438N0D4-F1
#
_cell.length_a   1.000
_cell.length_b   1.000
_cell.length_c   1.000
_cell.angle_alpha   90.00
_cell.angle_beta   90.00
_cell.angle_gamma   90.00
#
_symmetry.space_group_name_H-M   'P 1'
#
loop_
_entity.id
_entity.type
_entity.pdbx_description
1 polymer ?
#
loop_
_entity_poly.entity_id
_entity_poly.type
_entity_poly.pdbx_seq_one_letter_code
_entity_poly.pdbx_strand_id
1 'polypeptide(L)'
;MSSTARLRSLNIDNINPHVKEAKYAVRGELAIKSEEYRAQLKQRDPPTPPESPLPFDTVISANIGNPQQLDQKPITFFRQVLALVENPLLLENEEALKSSFNYKQDAIDRARWLLKEVGSVGAYSQSAGAPGIRQSVADYIERRDGFPSNKDDIYLSAGASSGVNTLLHIICSSPQTGVLVPIPQYPLYTATLSVLNATCVPYYLNEEHAWGTDLKVIKESYDKATSEGTDIRALVIINPGNPTGASLPEGDVEELIKFAAEKKLVLLADEVYQTNVFIGKFHSFKQVLRKLQKAEPGKYDNVELASLNSVSKGMVGECGHRAGYFELAGFDKEVQAQILKFISIMLCPPVVGQCLLEMVVNPPKEGEPSYELYNKEYNGVKNGLKERATALYDAFREMEGVECGEPQGSMYLFPTMHIPEKACQAAKEADRSPDEFYCLRLLDATGICVVPGSGFGQKPGTLHLRTTFLAPGTEWVGRWTKFHREFLDKYS
;
A
#
# COMPACT_ATOMS: atom_id res chain seq x y z
N MET A 1 17.96 -41.14 25.50
CA MET A 1 16.54 -40.79 25.67
C MET A 1 15.97 -40.56 24.29
N SER A 2 15.07 -41.44 23.83
CA SER A 2 14.38 -41.31 22.56
C SER A 2 13.39 -40.16 22.66
N SER A 3 13.64 -39.05 21.98
CA SER A 3 12.66 -37.98 21.84
C SER A 3 11.60 -38.47 20.85
N THR A 4 10.53 -39.08 21.37
CA THR A 4 9.33 -39.35 20.58
C THR A 4 8.89 -38.04 19.93
N ALA A 5 8.96 -37.99 18.59
CA ALA A 5 8.51 -36.83 17.83
C ALA A 5 7.08 -36.49 18.26
N ARG A 6 6.84 -35.25 18.66
CA ARG A 6 5.50 -34.80 19.08
C ARG A 6 4.54 -35.09 17.92
N LEU A 7 3.55 -35.94 18.15
CA LEU A 7 2.44 -36.18 17.22
C LEU A 7 1.62 -34.89 17.12
N ARG A 8 1.92 -34.06 16.13
CA ARG A 8 1.13 -32.85 15.84
C ARG A 8 0.06 -33.20 14.81
N SER A 9 -1.20 -32.81 15.05
CA SER A 9 -2.30 -32.99 14.09
C SER A 9 -2.06 -32.22 12.79
N LEU A 10 -1.38 -31.07 12.85
CA LEU A 10 -0.90 -30.31 11.70
C LEU A 10 0.63 -30.29 11.68
N ASN A 11 1.20 -30.45 10.49
CA ASN A 11 2.63 -30.31 10.19
C ASN A 11 2.80 -29.74 8.77
N ILE A 12 4.04 -29.42 8.39
CA ILE A 12 4.33 -28.78 7.10
C ILE A 12 3.89 -29.63 5.90
N ASP A 13 3.76 -30.95 6.05
CA ASP A 13 3.42 -31.87 4.98
C ASP A 13 1.90 -32.01 4.77
N ASN A 14 1.06 -31.56 5.72
CA ASN A 14 -0.39 -31.73 5.65
C ASN A 14 -1.23 -30.44 5.74
N ILE A 15 -0.60 -29.26 5.80
CA ILE A 15 -1.30 -27.97 5.65
C ILE A 15 -1.52 -27.62 4.16
N ASN A 16 -2.42 -26.68 3.88
CA ASN A 16 -2.71 -26.22 2.51
C ASN A 16 -1.41 -25.86 1.76
N PRO A 17 -1.06 -26.55 0.66
CA PRO A 17 0.18 -26.31 -0.08
C PRO A 17 0.27 -24.89 -0.64
N HIS A 18 -0.86 -24.30 -1.02
CA HIS A 18 -0.93 -22.93 -1.55
C HIS A 18 -0.60 -21.86 -0.51
N VAL A 19 -0.80 -22.16 0.78
CA VAL A 19 -0.34 -21.27 1.87
C VAL A 19 1.18 -21.39 2.06
N LYS A 20 1.77 -22.56 1.80
CA LYS A 20 3.22 -22.77 1.87
C LYS A 20 3.95 -22.06 0.72
N GLU A 21 3.34 -22.05 -0.46
CA GLU A 21 3.88 -21.42 -1.66
C GLU A 21 3.78 -19.89 -1.62
N ALA A 22 2.79 -19.35 -0.90
CA ALA A 22 2.57 -17.91 -0.80
C ALA A 22 3.75 -17.21 -0.09
N LYS A 23 4.38 -16.26 -0.80
CA LYS A 23 5.50 -15.46 -0.28
C LYS A 23 5.07 -14.01 -0.04
N TYR A 24 5.45 -13.46 1.10
CA TYR A 24 5.18 -12.07 1.46
C TYR A 24 6.42 -11.41 2.09
N ALA A 25 7.32 -10.93 1.22
CA ALA A 25 8.67 -10.50 1.61
C ALA A 25 8.74 -9.29 2.55
N VAL A 26 7.69 -8.45 2.61
CA VAL A 26 7.66 -7.22 3.42
C VAL A 26 7.81 -7.48 4.93
N ARG A 27 7.57 -8.72 5.40
CA ARG A 27 7.72 -9.15 6.80
C ARG A 27 8.62 -10.39 6.95
N GLY A 28 9.62 -10.54 6.08
CA GLY A 28 10.56 -11.67 6.08
C GLY A 28 11.70 -11.55 7.11
N GLU A 29 12.78 -12.30 6.86
CA GLU A 29 13.95 -12.44 7.74
C GLU A 29 14.55 -11.11 8.22
N LEU A 30 14.78 -10.15 7.31
CA LEU A 30 15.34 -8.83 7.66
C LEU A 30 14.50 -8.11 8.72
N ALA A 31 13.17 -8.18 8.62
CA ALA A 31 12.28 -7.54 9.58
C ALA A 31 12.45 -8.17 10.97
N ILE A 32 12.49 -9.51 11.03
CA ILE A 32 12.71 -10.26 12.28
C ILE A 32 14.06 -9.88 12.91
N LYS A 33 15.14 -9.94 12.13
CA LYS A 33 16.49 -9.57 12.59
C LYS A 33 16.55 -8.12 13.08
N SER A 34 15.84 -7.20 12.42
CA SER A 34 15.77 -5.79 12.86
C SER A 34 15.09 -5.62 14.23
N GLU A 35 14.09 -6.46 14.56
CA GLU A 35 13.46 -6.44 15.90
C GLU A 35 14.39 -7.02 16.97
N GLU A 36 15.15 -8.07 16.63
CA GLU A 36 16.17 -8.63 17.52
C GLU A 36 17.23 -7.57 17.87
N TYR A 37 17.71 -6.82 16.88
CA TYR A 37 18.63 -5.70 17.11
C TYR A 37 18.01 -4.60 17.97
N ARG A 38 16.73 -4.24 17.75
CA ARG A 38 16.04 -3.29 18.64
C ARG A 38 15.93 -3.81 20.07
N ALA A 39 15.67 -5.09 20.26
CA ALA A 39 15.61 -5.69 21.60
C ALA A 39 16.97 -5.63 22.30
N GLN A 40 18.06 -5.95 21.60
CA GLN A 40 19.43 -5.85 22.13
C GLN A 40 19.79 -4.42 22.54
N LEU A 41 19.37 -3.41 21.75
CA LEU A 41 19.58 -2.00 22.09
C LEU A 41 18.77 -1.54 23.32
N LYS A 42 17.57 -2.11 23.54
CA LYS A 42 16.68 -1.76 24.68
C LYS A 42 17.07 -2.39 26.01
N GLN A 43 17.76 -3.53 26.03
CA GLN A 43 18.16 -4.23 27.28
C GLN A 43 19.26 -3.50 28.09
N ARG A 44 19.52 -2.22 27.80
CA ARG A 44 20.53 -1.39 28.46
C ARG A 44 19.93 -0.64 29.66
N ASP A 45 19.97 -1.24 30.85
CA ASP A 45 19.98 -0.49 32.12
C ASP A 45 20.55 -1.36 33.27
N PRO A 46 21.72 -1.06 33.91
CA PRO A 46 22.63 0.09 33.73
C PRO A 46 23.74 -0.14 32.67
N PRO A 47 24.45 0.92 32.22
CA PRO A 47 25.43 0.85 31.13
C PRO A 47 26.76 0.31 31.63
N THR A 48 27.14 -0.89 31.18
CA THR A 48 28.53 -1.37 31.31
C THR A 48 29.19 -1.28 29.93
N PRO A 49 30.14 -0.36 29.70
CA PRO A 49 31.06 -0.42 28.56
C PRO A 49 32.21 -1.41 28.87
N PRO A 50 32.93 -1.92 27.84
CA PRO A 50 32.93 -1.43 26.47
C PRO A 50 32.88 -2.59 25.45
N GLU A 51 31.74 -2.82 24.80
CA GLU A 51 31.66 -3.40 23.45
C GLU A 51 30.16 -3.56 23.14
N SER A 52 29.60 -2.59 22.42
CA SER A 52 28.33 -2.86 21.74
C SER A 52 28.63 -3.92 20.69
N PRO A 53 27.97 -5.10 20.67
CA PRO A 53 28.17 -6.07 19.59
C PRO A 53 27.68 -5.50 18.25
N LEU A 54 26.81 -4.48 18.29
CA LEU A 54 26.26 -3.82 17.11
C LEU A 54 27.01 -2.50 16.82
N PRO A 55 27.39 -2.24 15.55
CA PRO A 55 28.14 -1.04 15.15
C PRO A 55 27.28 0.24 15.06
N PHE A 56 26.06 0.23 15.59
CA PHE A 56 25.09 1.33 15.55
C PHE A 56 24.31 1.42 16.87
N ASP A 57 23.70 2.59 17.11
CA ASP A 57 22.95 2.91 18.34
C ASP A 57 21.43 2.79 18.18
N THR A 58 20.94 2.68 16.95
CA THR A 58 19.53 2.76 16.58
C THR A 58 19.25 1.92 15.34
N VAL A 59 18.07 1.31 15.30
CA VAL A 59 17.56 0.61 14.10
C VAL A 59 16.59 1.54 13.37
N ILE A 60 16.80 1.72 12.08
CA ILE A 60 15.95 2.53 11.21
C ILE A 60 15.01 1.60 10.44
N SER A 61 13.71 1.70 10.70
CA SER A 61 12.69 0.91 9.99
C SER A 61 12.36 1.55 8.63
N ALA A 62 13.21 1.32 7.64
CA ALA A 62 13.00 1.77 6.25
C ALA A 62 12.32 0.71 5.36
N ASN A 63 11.76 -0.35 5.96
CA ASN A 63 11.22 -1.51 5.26
C ASN A 63 9.69 -1.51 5.12
N ILE A 64 8.95 -0.74 5.93
CA ILE A 64 7.48 -0.79 5.98
C ILE A 64 6.85 0.60 5.83
N GLY A 65 5.79 0.69 5.03
CA GLY A 65 4.95 1.88 4.93
C GLY A 65 4.00 2.01 6.11
N ASN A 66 4.53 2.26 7.31
CA ASN A 66 3.75 2.43 8.53
C ASN A 66 4.05 3.79 9.18
N PRO A 67 3.44 4.90 8.71
CA PRO A 67 3.92 6.24 9.03
C PRO A 67 3.94 6.57 10.53
N GLN A 68 2.93 6.16 11.29
CA GLN A 68 2.82 6.48 12.72
C GLN A 68 3.77 5.67 13.61
N GLN A 69 4.38 4.59 13.09
CA GLN A 69 5.50 3.91 13.77
C GLN A 69 6.82 4.70 13.63
N LEU A 70 6.86 5.66 12.71
CA LEU A 70 8.03 6.46 12.33
C LEU A 70 7.79 7.96 12.61
N ASP A 71 7.14 8.25 13.74
CA ASP A 71 6.88 9.59 14.28
C ASP A 71 5.92 10.50 13.49
N GLN A 72 5.25 10.00 12.45
CA GLN A 72 4.13 10.76 11.87
C GLN A 72 3.04 10.92 12.94
N LYS A 73 2.78 12.17 13.33
CA LYS A 73 1.71 12.48 14.29
C LYS A 73 0.34 12.22 13.65
N PRO A 74 -0.63 11.69 14.39
CA PRO A 74 -1.99 11.58 13.90
C PRO A 74 -2.62 12.96 13.74
N ILE A 75 -3.58 13.07 12.82
CA ILE A 75 -4.35 14.29 12.60
C ILE A 75 -5.31 14.50 13.77
N THR A 76 -5.27 15.69 14.38
CA THR A 76 -6.01 15.99 15.62
C THR A 76 -7.51 15.86 15.43
N PHE A 77 -8.05 16.39 14.34
CA PHE A 77 -9.49 16.33 14.04
C PHE A 77 -10.01 14.88 14.04
N PHE A 78 -9.30 13.96 13.37
CA PHE A 78 -9.70 12.56 13.33
C PHE A 78 -9.70 11.92 14.73
N ARG A 79 -8.66 12.18 15.53
CA ARG A 79 -8.56 11.61 16.89
C ARG A 79 -9.62 12.16 17.82
N GLN A 80 -9.92 13.46 17.74
CA GLN A 80 -10.99 14.08 18.52
C GLN A 80 -12.35 13.45 18.19
N VAL A 81 -12.71 13.37 16.91
CA VAL A 81 -13.99 12.77 16.51
C VAL A 81 -14.07 11.29 16.88
N LEU A 82 -13.01 10.50 16.63
CA LEU A 82 -12.98 9.09 16.97
C LEU A 82 -13.16 8.84 18.48
N ALA A 83 -12.54 9.67 19.33
CA ALA A 83 -12.72 9.57 20.77
C ALA A 83 -14.18 9.80 21.20
N LEU A 84 -14.91 10.71 20.53
CA LEU A 84 -16.31 10.99 20.83
C LEU A 84 -17.25 9.88 20.34
N VAL A 85 -16.98 9.24 19.20
CA VAL A 85 -17.82 8.13 18.73
C VAL A 85 -17.58 6.84 19.52
N GLU A 86 -16.37 6.64 20.04
CA GLU A 86 -16.02 5.52 20.93
C GLU A 86 -16.53 5.74 22.37
N ASN A 87 -16.55 6.99 22.85
CA ASN A 87 -17.13 7.35 24.15
C ASN A 87 -18.16 8.50 24.03
N PRO A 88 -19.40 8.19 23.60
CA PRO A 88 -20.43 9.21 23.38
C PRO A 88 -20.87 9.97 24.63
N LEU A 89 -20.62 9.45 25.85
CA LEU A 89 -20.95 10.14 27.11
C LEU A 89 -20.23 11.49 27.23
N LEU A 90 -19.08 11.65 26.57
CA LEU A 90 -18.36 12.92 26.53
C LEU A 90 -19.18 14.05 25.88
N LEU A 91 -20.13 13.71 25.00
CA LEU A 91 -21.00 14.67 24.31
C LEU A 91 -22.04 15.31 25.25
N GLU A 92 -22.25 14.77 26.46
CA GLU A 92 -23.15 15.33 27.47
C GLU A 92 -22.58 16.60 28.13
N ASN A 93 -21.26 16.80 28.05
CA ASN A 93 -20.57 17.98 28.60
C ASN A 93 -19.74 18.70 27.53
N GLU A 94 -20.43 19.34 26.59
CA GLU A 94 -19.83 20.07 25.47
C GLU A 94 -18.91 21.22 25.93
N GLU A 95 -19.26 21.89 27.03
CA GLU A 95 -18.46 22.97 27.60
C GLU A 95 -17.08 22.47 28.05
N ALA A 96 -17.00 21.29 28.68
CA ALA A 96 -15.71 20.69 29.05
C ALA A 96 -14.87 20.31 27.82
N LEU A 97 -15.50 19.75 26.78
CA LEU A 97 -14.81 19.43 25.51
C LEU A 97 -14.15 20.66 24.89
N LYS A 98 -14.87 21.79 24.84
CA LYS A 98 -14.38 23.05 24.28
C LYS A 98 -13.33 23.71 25.16
N SER A 99 -13.62 23.89 26.45
CA SER A 99 -12.78 24.68 27.36
C SER A 99 -11.53 23.94 27.83
N SER A 100 -11.63 22.63 28.09
CA SER A 100 -10.55 21.85 28.72
C SER A 100 -9.72 21.05 27.71
N PHE A 101 -10.33 20.62 26.61
CA PHE A 101 -9.69 19.74 25.62
C PHE A 101 -9.60 20.36 24.21
N ASN A 102 -10.04 21.62 24.05
CA ASN A 102 -9.96 22.39 22.82
C ASN A 102 -10.61 21.69 21.61
N TYR A 103 -11.72 20.99 21.84
CA TYR A 103 -12.55 20.50 20.75
C TYR A 103 -13.22 21.68 20.06
N LYS A 104 -13.25 21.63 18.73
CA LYS A 104 -13.98 22.59 17.91
C LYS A 104 -15.40 22.10 17.61
N GLN A 105 -16.31 23.02 17.32
CA GLN A 105 -17.73 22.69 17.14
C GLN A 105 -17.95 21.67 16.01
N ASP A 106 -17.24 21.82 14.90
CA ASP A 106 -17.31 20.92 13.75
C ASP A 106 -16.88 19.49 14.06
N ALA A 107 -15.92 19.27 14.98
CA ALA A 107 -15.56 17.94 15.45
C ALA A 107 -16.70 17.29 16.28
N ILE A 108 -17.35 18.08 17.14
CA ILE A 108 -18.47 17.61 17.98
C ILE A 108 -19.68 17.28 17.10
N ASP A 109 -20.00 18.17 16.16
CA ASP A 109 -21.10 17.99 15.22
C ASP A 109 -20.85 16.79 14.30
N ARG A 110 -19.61 16.60 13.84
CA ARG A 110 -19.22 15.42 13.07
C ARG A 110 -19.43 14.13 13.85
N ALA A 111 -19.04 14.09 15.12
CA ALA A 111 -19.25 12.90 15.97
C ALA A 111 -20.75 12.58 16.15
N ARG A 112 -21.59 13.60 16.40
CA ARG A 112 -23.06 13.43 16.49
C ARG A 112 -23.66 12.91 15.20
N TRP A 113 -23.23 13.47 14.06
CA TRP A 113 -23.68 13.01 12.75
C TRP A 113 -23.28 11.56 12.49
N LEU A 114 -22.03 11.18 12.76
CA LEU A 114 -21.55 9.80 12.61
C LEU A 114 -22.34 8.82 13.49
N LEU A 115 -22.58 9.17 14.76
CA LEU A 115 -23.39 8.34 15.66
C LEU A 115 -24.84 8.19 15.19
N LYS A 116 -25.41 9.22 14.54
CA LYS A 116 -26.74 9.11 13.91
C LYS A 116 -26.71 8.17 12.70
N GLU A 117 -25.68 8.22 11.88
CA GLU A 117 -25.55 7.40 10.66
C GLU A 117 -25.23 5.93 10.95
N VAL A 118 -24.40 5.66 11.97
CA VAL A 118 -23.95 4.30 12.29
C VAL A 118 -24.67 3.68 13.50
N GLY A 119 -25.39 4.49 14.28
CA GLY A 119 -25.99 4.09 15.55
C GLY A 119 -24.95 3.87 16.65
N SER A 120 -24.18 2.79 16.55
CA SER A 120 -23.12 2.43 17.50
C SER A 120 -21.91 1.89 16.75
N VAL A 121 -20.72 2.36 17.12
CA VAL A 121 -19.45 1.85 16.58
C VAL A 121 -19.12 0.43 17.07
N GLY A 122 -19.84 -0.08 18.08
CA GLY A 122 -19.71 -1.44 18.58
C GLY A 122 -20.70 -2.45 17.95
N ALA A 123 -21.64 -1.99 17.12
CA ALA A 123 -22.57 -2.87 16.41
C ALA A 123 -22.08 -3.19 15.00
N TYR A 124 -22.66 -4.22 14.36
CA TYR A 124 -22.44 -4.45 12.94
C TYR A 124 -23.17 -3.40 12.10
N SER A 125 -22.49 -2.89 11.06
CA SER A 125 -23.15 -2.14 9.99
C SER A 125 -23.71 -3.09 8.93
N GLN A 126 -24.29 -2.55 7.85
CA GLN A 126 -24.51 -3.32 6.62
C GLN A 126 -23.18 -3.89 6.11
N SER A 127 -23.22 -5.03 5.42
CA SER A 127 -22.01 -5.72 4.94
C SER A 127 -21.21 -4.92 3.91
N ALA A 128 -21.88 -4.16 3.05
CA ALA A 128 -21.23 -3.20 2.16
C ALA A 128 -20.71 -1.95 2.90
N GLY A 129 -21.05 -1.78 4.19
CA GLY A 129 -20.74 -0.61 5.00
C GLY A 129 -21.93 0.34 5.22
N ALA A 130 -21.81 1.22 6.20
CA ALA A 130 -22.85 2.15 6.61
C ALA A 130 -23.30 3.06 5.44
N PRO A 131 -24.61 3.17 5.16
CA PRO A 131 -25.12 3.91 4.00
C PRO A 131 -24.67 5.37 3.90
N GLY A 132 -24.69 6.13 5.01
CA GLY A 132 -24.26 7.53 5.02
C GLY A 132 -22.77 7.70 4.71
N ILE A 133 -21.96 6.73 5.12
CA ILE A 133 -20.52 6.71 4.85
C ILE A 133 -20.27 6.35 3.37
N ARG A 134 -20.98 5.36 2.83
CA ARG A 134 -20.92 5.04 1.39
C ARG A 134 -21.33 6.24 0.53
N GLN A 135 -22.35 7.00 0.95
CA GLN A 135 -22.73 8.25 0.27
C GLN A 135 -21.61 9.28 0.31
N SER A 136 -20.96 9.46 1.46
CA SER A 136 -19.84 10.41 1.58
C SER A 136 -18.65 10.04 0.68
N VAL A 137 -18.40 8.74 0.48
CA VAL A 137 -17.40 8.25 -0.48
C VAL A 137 -17.84 8.54 -1.93
N ALA A 138 -19.11 8.32 -2.28
CA ALA A 138 -19.64 8.65 -3.62
C ALA A 138 -19.47 10.15 -3.91
N ASP A 139 -19.87 11.00 -2.97
CA ASP A 139 -19.77 12.45 -3.14
C ASP A 139 -18.30 12.89 -3.26
N TYR A 140 -17.38 12.23 -2.55
CA TYR A 140 -15.95 12.47 -2.68
C TYR A 140 -15.42 12.11 -4.07
N ILE A 141 -15.78 10.94 -4.59
CA ILE A 141 -15.39 10.50 -5.93
C ILE A 141 -15.94 11.48 -6.97
N GLU A 142 -17.20 11.90 -6.84
CA GLU A 142 -17.82 12.88 -7.74
C GLU A 142 -17.11 14.24 -7.70
N ARG A 143 -16.81 14.76 -6.52
CA ARG A 143 -16.02 16.01 -6.38
C ARG A 143 -14.62 15.89 -6.98
N ARG A 144 -13.95 14.75 -6.80
CA ARG A 144 -12.59 14.49 -7.31
C ARG A 144 -12.59 14.39 -8.83
N ASP A 145 -13.54 13.65 -9.39
CA ASP A 145 -13.52 13.24 -10.79
C ASP A 145 -14.34 14.16 -11.71
N GLY A 146 -15.33 14.88 -11.17
CA GLY A 146 -16.29 15.67 -11.93
C GLY A 146 -17.35 14.83 -12.65
N PHE A 147 -17.53 13.57 -12.22
CA PHE A 147 -18.50 12.62 -12.76
C PHE A 147 -19.25 11.91 -11.62
N PRO A 148 -20.56 11.62 -11.78
CA PRO A 148 -21.33 10.98 -10.72
C PRO A 148 -20.77 9.64 -10.27
N SER A 149 -20.85 9.40 -8.96
CA SER A 149 -20.60 8.10 -8.32
C SER A 149 -21.86 7.67 -7.55
N ASN A 150 -22.06 6.37 -7.40
CA ASN A 150 -23.23 5.81 -6.72
C ASN A 150 -22.79 5.02 -5.48
N LYS A 151 -23.38 5.35 -4.33
CA LYS A 151 -23.14 4.63 -3.06
C LYS A 151 -23.41 3.13 -3.13
N ASP A 152 -24.28 2.68 -4.03
CA ASP A 152 -24.64 1.27 -4.17
C ASP A 152 -23.59 0.46 -4.96
N ASP A 153 -22.67 1.15 -5.63
CA ASP A 153 -21.48 0.55 -6.24
C ASP A 153 -20.25 0.64 -5.33
N ILE A 154 -20.40 1.14 -4.09
CA ILE A 154 -19.32 1.32 -3.11
C ILE A 154 -19.39 0.29 -2.00
N TYR A 155 -18.26 -0.34 -1.73
CA TYR A 155 -18.10 -1.36 -0.69
C TYR A 155 -16.99 -0.95 0.26
N LEU A 156 -17.34 -0.70 1.52
CA LEU A 156 -16.37 -0.44 2.57
C LEU A 156 -15.62 -1.73 2.92
N SER A 157 -14.35 -1.61 3.26
CA SER A 157 -13.44 -2.74 3.42
C SER A 157 -12.49 -2.56 4.60
N ALA A 158 -11.95 -3.67 5.11
CA ALA A 158 -10.97 -3.70 6.20
C ALA A 158 -9.56 -3.30 5.68
N GLY A 159 -9.47 -2.08 5.16
CA GLY A 159 -8.39 -1.63 4.29
C GLY A 159 -8.53 -2.19 2.86
N ALA A 160 -7.78 -1.61 1.92
CA ALA A 160 -7.78 -2.08 0.52
C ALA A 160 -7.41 -3.58 0.39
N SER A 161 -6.63 -4.12 1.33
CA SER A 161 -6.23 -5.53 1.33
C SER A 161 -7.41 -6.50 1.35
N SER A 162 -8.48 -6.22 2.13
CA SER A 162 -9.66 -7.09 2.10
C SER A 162 -10.46 -6.90 0.81
N GLY A 163 -10.47 -5.70 0.24
CA GLY A 163 -11.07 -5.45 -1.09
C GLY A 163 -10.39 -6.24 -2.20
N VAL A 164 -9.04 -6.21 -2.26
CA VAL A 164 -8.25 -7.04 -3.20
C VAL A 164 -8.57 -8.52 -3.01
N ASN A 165 -8.58 -8.99 -1.75
CA ASN A 165 -8.90 -10.39 -1.45
C ASN A 165 -10.30 -10.77 -1.94
N THR A 166 -11.33 -9.96 -1.64
CA THR A 166 -12.70 -10.17 -2.14
C THR A 166 -12.76 -10.25 -3.65
N LEU A 167 -12.17 -9.28 -4.36
CA LEU A 167 -12.23 -9.24 -5.83
C LEU A 167 -11.52 -10.44 -6.45
N LEU A 168 -10.34 -10.81 -5.95
CA LEU A 168 -9.61 -11.98 -6.45
C LEU A 168 -10.34 -13.30 -6.15
N HIS A 169 -11.01 -13.44 -5.01
CA HIS A 169 -11.86 -14.62 -4.72
C HIS A 169 -13.05 -14.75 -5.68
N ILE A 170 -13.57 -13.63 -6.19
CA ILE A 170 -14.69 -13.62 -7.14
C ILE A 170 -14.19 -13.89 -8.57
N ILE A 171 -13.02 -13.38 -8.92
CA ILE A 171 -12.43 -13.51 -10.27
C ILE A 171 -11.81 -14.90 -10.49
N CYS A 172 -11.07 -15.42 -9.51
CA CYS A 172 -10.26 -16.64 -9.65
C CYS A 172 -11.12 -17.90 -9.45
N SER A 173 -11.58 -18.49 -10.55
CA SER A 173 -12.47 -19.66 -10.53
C SER A 173 -11.74 -21.00 -10.71
N SER A 174 -10.51 -20.98 -11.23
CA SER A 174 -9.71 -22.18 -11.51
C SER A 174 -8.21 -21.89 -11.54
N PRO A 175 -7.35 -22.92 -11.56
CA PRO A 175 -5.90 -22.73 -11.72
C PRO A 175 -5.48 -22.09 -13.05
N GLN A 176 -6.30 -22.24 -14.08
CA GLN A 176 -6.08 -21.62 -15.38
C GLN A 176 -6.48 -20.14 -15.39
N THR A 177 -7.19 -19.64 -14.37
CA THR A 177 -7.53 -18.22 -14.29
C THR A 177 -6.27 -17.39 -14.07
N GLY A 178 -6.00 -16.51 -15.04
CA GLY A 178 -4.86 -15.61 -15.05
C GLY A 178 -5.21 -14.21 -14.58
N VAL A 179 -4.29 -13.58 -13.86
CA VAL A 179 -4.33 -12.15 -13.54
C VAL A 179 -3.02 -11.50 -13.94
N LEU A 180 -3.09 -10.45 -14.75
CA LEU A 180 -1.94 -9.63 -15.11
C LEU A 180 -1.53 -8.76 -13.91
N VAL A 181 -0.26 -8.86 -13.50
CA VAL A 181 0.29 -8.16 -12.32
C VAL A 181 1.60 -7.45 -12.69
N PRO A 182 1.81 -6.18 -12.30
CA PRO A 182 3.04 -5.46 -12.60
C PRO A 182 4.25 -6.12 -11.93
N ILE A 183 5.44 -5.95 -12.50
CA ILE A 183 6.71 -6.30 -11.87
C ILE A 183 7.65 -5.09 -11.99
N PRO A 184 8.16 -4.55 -10.87
CA PRO A 184 7.91 -4.95 -9.49
C PRO A 184 6.47 -4.66 -9.00
N GLN A 185 5.97 -5.41 -8.02
CA GLN A 185 4.63 -5.24 -7.42
C GLN A 185 4.62 -5.20 -5.90
N TYR A 186 3.54 -4.68 -5.34
CA TYR A 186 3.20 -4.90 -3.94
C TYR A 186 2.77 -6.37 -3.70
N PRO A 187 3.51 -7.17 -2.90
CA PRO A 187 3.39 -8.64 -2.85
C PRO A 187 2.05 -9.25 -2.42
N LEU A 188 1.06 -8.42 -2.07
CA LEU A 188 -0.28 -8.87 -1.75
C LEU A 188 -0.92 -9.62 -2.92
N TYR A 189 -0.73 -9.15 -4.17
CA TYR A 189 -1.37 -9.74 -5.34
C TYR A 189 -0.86 -11.15 -5.59
N THR A 190 0.46 -11.32 -5.73
CA THR A 190 1.06 -12.66 -5.93
C THR A 190 0.77 -13.61 -4.77
N ALA A 191 0.81 -13.12 -3.52
CA ALA A 191 0.51 -13.97 -2.36
C ALA A 191 -0.95 -14.43 -2.38
N THR A 192 -1.89 -13.55 -2.73
CA THR A 192 -3.32 -13.89 -2.81
C THR A 192 -3.59 -14.86 -3.96
N LEU A 193 -3.02 -14.62 -5.14
CA LEU A 193 -3.13 -15.53 -6.29
C LEU A 193 -2.57 -16.93 -5.97
N SER A 194 -1.45 -17.00 -5.27
CA SER A 194 -0.88 -18.27 -4.81
C SER A 194 -1.86 -19.02 -3.89
N VAL A 195 -2.42 -18.36 -2.87
CA VAL A 195 -3.41 -18.97 -1.94
C VAL A 195 -4.67 -19.46 -2.67
N LEU A 196 -5.10 -18.72 -3.70
CA LEU A 196 -6.24 -19.06 -4.54
C LEU A 196 -5.94 -20.15 -5.58
N ASN A 197 -4.69 -20.61 -5.66
CA ASN A 197 -4.20 -21.51 -6.71
C ASN A 197 -4.54 -20.95 -8.10
N ALA A 198 -4.28 -19.66 -8.34
CA ALA A 198 -4.53 -18.98 -9.61
C ALA A 198 -3.21 -18.55 -10.27
N THR A 199 -3.25 -18.32 -11.58
CA THR A 199 -2.05 -18.01 -12.37
C THR A 199 -1.72 -16.52 -12.32
N CYS A 200 -0.54 -16.17 -11.81
CA CYS A 200 0.00 -14.82 -11.93
C CYS A 200 0.68 -14.66 -13.30
N VAL A 201 0.24 -13.67 -14.09
CA VAL A 201 0.83 -13.31 -15.37
C VAL A 201 1.63 -12.00 -15.19
N PRO A 202 2.95 -12.06 -15.01
CA PRO A 202 3.74 -10.85 -14.77
C PRO A 202 3.85 -10.00 -16.04
N TYR A 203 3.76 -8.68 -15.91
CA TYR A 203 4.20 -7.73 -16.92
C TYR A 203 5.21 -6.75 -16.32
N TYR A 204 6.33 -6.49 -17.01
CA TYR A 204 7.43 -5.71 -16.45
C TYR A 204 7.21 -4.21 -16.68
N LEU A 205 7.35 -3.42 -15.63
CA LEU A 205 7.34 -1.96 -15.72
C LEU A 205 8.64 -1.45 -16.36
N ASN A 206 8.56 -0.33 -17.07
CA ASN A 206 9.70 0.21 -17.81
C ASN A 206 10.50 1.18 -16.95
N GLU A 207 11.54 0.65 -16.31
CA GLU A 207 12.48 1.40 -15.47
C GLU A 207 13.09 2.62 -16.15
N GLU A 208 13.58 2.48 -17.39
CA GLU A 208 14.19 3.55 -18.19
C GLU A 208 13.23 4.73 -18.44
N HIS A 209 11.93 4.47 -18.37
CA HIS A 209 10.87 5.46 -18.56
C HIS A 209 10.13 5.71 -17.22
N ALA A 210 10.90 5.86 -16.15
CA ALA A 210 10.42 6.19 -14.80
C ALA A 210 9.36 5.19 -14.27
N TRP A 211 9.58 3.90 -14.51
CA TRP A 211 8.66 2.82 -14.15
C TRP A 211 7.26 2.94 -14.78
N GLY A 212 7.18 3.59 -15.94
CA GLY A 212 5.95 3.73 -16.72
C GLY A 212 5.38 2.37 -17.12
N THR A 213 4.07 2.37 -17.41
CA THR A 213 3.38 1.18 -17.90
C THR A 213 3.44 1.15 -19.42
N ASP A 214 4.11 0.16 -19.99
CA ASP A 214 4.18 -0.04 -21.44
C ASP A 214 3.08 -1.02 -21.89
N LEU A 215 2.08 -0.53 -22.62
CA LEU A 215 1.00 -1.34 -23.15
C LEU A 215 1.50 -2.48 -24.05
N LYS A 216 2.61 -2.28 -24.77
CA LYS A 216 3.20 -3.31 -25.62
C LYS A 216 3.66 -4.51 -24.79
N VAL A 217 4.34 -4.26 -23.66
CA VAL A 217 4.80 -5.31 -22.74
C VAL A 217 3.62 -6.06 -22.12
N ILE A 218 2.53 -5.36 -21.80
CA ILE A 218 1.30 -5.98 -21.31
C ILE A 218 0.69 -6.89 -22.38
N LYS A 219 0.59 -6.43 -23.63
CA LYS A 219 0.09 -7.21 -24.76
C LYS A 219 0.91 -8.47 -25.00
N GLU A 220 2.24 -8.36 -25.00
CA GLU A 220 3.14 -9.50 -25.15
C GLU A 220 2.95 -10.53 -24.03
N SER A 221 2.80 -10.05 -22.77
CA SER A 221 2.57 -10.92 -21.61
C SER A 221 1.21 -11.61 -21.68
N TYR A 222 0.18 -10.89 -22.12
CA TYR A 222 -1.17 -11.42 -22.37
C TYR A 222 -1.15 -12.50 -23.46
N ASP A 223 -0.64 -12.17 -24.65
CA ASP A 223 -0.64 -13.06 -25.81
C ASP A 223 0.14 -14.35 -25.52
N LYS A 224 1.29 -14.24 -24.85
CA LYS A 224 2.09 -15.39 -24.41
C LYS A 224 1.28 -16.29 -23.47
N ALA A 225 0.77 -15.77 -22.37
CA ALA A 225 0.06 -16.58 -21.38
C ALA A 225 -1.24 -17.18 -21.92
N THR A 226 -1.96 -16.46 -22.80
CA THR A 226 -3.10 -17.01 -23.53
C THR A 226 -2.69 -18.14 -24.48
N SER A 227 -1.57 -18.02 -25.20
CA SER A 227 -1.06 -19.11 -26.05
C SER A 227 -0.66 -20.36 -25.26
N GLU A 228 -0.30 -20.20 -23.99
CA GLU A 228 0.03 -21.27 -23.04
C GLU A 228 -1.24 -21.84 -22.35
N GLY A 229 -2.43 -21.35 -22.68
CA GLY A 229 -3.72 -21.86 -22.18
C GLY A 229 -4.25 -21.16 -20.92
N THR A 230 -3.68 -20.01 -20.55
CA THR A 230 -4.17 -19.21 -19.41
C THR A 230 -5.40 -18.39 -19.81
N ASP A 231 -6.46 -18.48 -19.00
CA ASP A 231 -7.68 -17.69 -19.13
C ASP A 231 -7.54 -16.39 -18.32
N ILE A 232 -6.98 -15.36 -18.95
CA ILE A 232 -6.69 -14.08 -18.28
C ILE A 232 -7.98 -13.28 -18.10
N ARG A 233 -8.34 -13.00 -16.85
CA ARG A 233 -9.61 -12.34 -16.48
C ARG A 233 -9.46 -10.93 -15.94
N ALA A 234 -8.28 -10.57 -15.44
CA ALA A 234 -8.07 -9.27 -14.83
C ALA A 234 -6.68 -8.69 -15.09
N LEU A 235 -6.61 -7.36 -15.04
CA LEU A 235 -5.39 -6.56 -15.05
C LEU A 235 -5.34 -5.71 -13.79
N VAL A 236 -4.29 -5.91 -12.99
CA VAL A 236 -3.99 -5.12 -11.81
C VAL A 236 -3.13 -3.93 -12.21
N ILE A 237 -3.51 -2.73 -11.76
CA ILE A 237 -2.68 -1.53 -11.87
C ILE A 237 -2.51 -0.95 -10.48
N ILE A 238 -1.27 -0.62 -10.10
CA ILE A 238 -0.95 0.04 -8.83
C ILE A 238 -0.49 1.47 -9.15
N ASN A 239 -1.34 2.46 -8.89
CA ASN A 239 -1.08 3.85 -9.28
C ASN A 239 -1.57 4.85 -8.21
N PRO A 240 -0.69 5.67 -7.61
CA PRO A 240 0.76 5.64 -7.71
C PRO A 240 1.42 4.33 -7.25
N GLY A 241 2.55 3.99 -7.86
CA GLY A 241 3.21 2.69 -7.74
C GLY A 241 3.81 2.39 -6.36
N ASN A 242 3.79 1.11 -6.00
CA ASN A 242 4.55 0.52 -4.90
C ASN A 242 5.17 -0.78 -5.41
N PRO A 243 6.51 -0.89 -5.48
CA PRO A 243 7.51 -0.07 -4.77
C PRO A 243 8.04 1.17 -5.51
N THR A 244 7.65 1.40 -6.76
CA THR A 244 8.35 2.32 -7.68
C THR A 244 8.09 3.81 -7.47
N GLY A 245 6.96 4.18 -6.85
CA GLY A 245 6.57 5.58 -6.66
C GLY A 245 6.09 6.31 -7.92
N ALA A 246 6.05 5.66 -9.07
CA ALA A 246 5.62 6.25 -10.34
C ALA A 246 4.12 6.59 -10.34
N SER A 247 3.75 7.69 -11.00
CA SER A 247 2.34 8.05 -11.24
C SER A 247 2.06 8.06 -12.73
N LEU A 248 1.04 7.32 -13.17
CA LEU A 248 0.70 7.21 -14.59
C LEU A 248 0.13 8.53 -15.13
N PRO A 249 0.58 8.98 -16.31
CA PRO A 249 -0.08 10.06 -17.03
C PRO A 249 -1.45 9.59 -17.54
N GLU A 250 -2.34 10.55 -17.85
CA GLU A 250 -3.71 10.26 -18.31
C GLU A 250 -3.75 9.38 -19.57
N GLY A 251 -2.82 9.58 -20.50
CA GLY A 251 -2.74 8.81 -21.75
C GLY A 251 -2.51 7.32 -21.51
N ASP A 252 -1.63 6.96 -20.59
CA ASP A 252 -1.35 5.56 -20.24
C ASP A 252 -2.60 4.92 -19.60
N VAL A 253 -3.30 5.65 -18.72
CA VAL A 253 -4.57 5.17 -18.12
C VAL A 253 -5.62 4.93 -19.21
N GLU A 254 -5.73 5.84 -20.19
CA GLU A 254 -6.64 5.71 -21.33
C GLU A 254 -6.31 4.46 -22.18
N GLU A 255 -5.04 4.23 -22.48
CA GLU A 255 -4.59 3.07 -23.26
C GLU A 255 -4.90 1.73 -22.57
N LEU A 256 -4.71 1.67 -21.25
CA LEU A 256 -5.02 0.48 -20.44
C LEU A 256 -6.53 0.20 -20.40
N ILE A 257 -7.36 1.24 -20.31
CA ILE A 257 -8.82 1.09 -20.38
C ILE A 257 -9.26 0.56 -21.74
N LYS A 258 -8.69 1.10 -22.83
CA LYS A 258 -8.98 0.62 -24.19
C LYS A 258 -8.59 -0.84 -24.37
N PHE A 259 -7.43 -1.24 -23.85
CA PHE A 259 -6.98 -2.62 -23.90
C PHE A 259 -7.89 -3.56 -23.09
N ALA A 260 -8.29 -3.16 -21.89
CA ALA A 260 -9.24 -3.93 -21.10
C ALA A 260 -10.60 -4.08 -21.77
N ALA A 261 -11.10 -3.03 -22.44
CA ALA A 261 -12.32 -3.10 -23.23
C ALA A 261 -12.20 -4.10 -24.41
N GLU A 262 -11.08 -4.07 -25.12
CA GLU A 262 -10.77 -4.97 -26.25
C GLU A 262 -10.70 -6.44 -25.79
N LYS A 263 -9.97 -6.71 -24.71
CA LYS A 263 -9.71 -8.07 -24.20
C LYS A 263 -10.72 -8.57 -23.18
N LYS A 264 -11.72 -7.75 -22.82
CA LYS A 264 -12.75 -8.04 -21.80
C LYS A 264 -12.12 -8.40 -20.44
N LEU A 265 -11.19 -7.55 -20.00
CA LEU A 265 -10.50 -7.72 -18.72
C LEU A 265 -11.15 -6.86 -17.64
N VAL A 266 -11.27 -7.41 -16.44
CA VAL A 266 -11.57 -6.63 -15.25
C VAL A 266 -10.35 -5.79 -14.87
N LEU A 267 -10.52 -4.49 -14.72
CA LEU A 267 -9.49 -3.59 -14.21
C LEU A 267 -9.54 -3.53 -12.69
N LEU A 268 -8.43 -3.87 -12.03
CA LEU A 268 -8.23 -3.69 -10.59
C LEU A 268 -7.27 -2.51 -10.37
N ALA A 269 -7.82 -1.31 -10.20
CA ALA A 269 -7.05 -0.09 -9.98
C ALA A 269 -6.80 0.14 -8.49
N ASP A 270 -5.58 -0.17 -8.02
CA ASP A 270 -5.12 0.12 -6.66
C ASP A 270 -4.62 1.57 -6.56
N GLU A 271 -5.50 2.44 -6.06
CA GLU A 271 -5.32 3.89 -5.99
C GLU A 271 -5.03 4.37 -4.55
N VAL A 272 -4.49 3.51 -3.68
CA VAL A 272 -4.29 3.82 -2.24
C VAL A 272 -3.32 4.98 -1.99
N TYR A 273 -2.47 5.32 -2.96
CA TYR A 273 -1.51 6.43 -2.87
C TYR A 273 -1.96 7.69 -3.60
N GLN A 274 -3.22 7.78 -4.05
CA GLN A 274 -3.71 8.88 -4.90
C GLN A 274 -3.50 10.31 -4.37
N THR A 275 -3.35 10.47 -3.05
CA THR A 275 -3.06 11.78 -2.44
C THR A 275 -1.55 12.05 -2.29
N ASN A 276 -0.71 11.01 -2.34
CA ASN A 276 0.75 11.12 -2.32
C ASN A 276 1.31 11.27 -3.74
N VAL A 277 1.08 12.43 -4.36
CA VAL A 277 1.74 12.79 -5.62
C VAL A 277 2.51 14.09 -5.41
N PHE A 278 3.82 14.04 -5.66
CA PHE A 278 4.75 15.17 -5.52
C PHE A 278 4.95 15.91 -6.85
N ILE A 279 4.89 15.18 -7.97
CA ILE A 279 5.12 15.67 -9.33
C ILE A 279 3.92 15.29 -10.19
N GLY A 280 3.39 16.24 -10.95
CA GLY A 280 2.24 16.01 -11.82
C GLY A 280 0.92 15.93 -11.06
N LYS A 281 -0.02 15.17 -11.62
CA LYS A 281 -1.38 15.03 -11.11
C LYS A 281 -1.78 13.55 -11.13
N PHE A 282 -2.51 13.14 -10.09
CA PHE A 282 -3.18 11.84 -10.10
C PHE A 282 -4.40 11.86 -11.03
N HIS A 283 -4.51 10.84 -11.88
CA HIS A 283 -5.67 10.59 -12.73
C HIS A 283 -6.32 9.27 -12.31
N SER A 284 -7.55 9.32 -11.81
CA SER A 284 -8.27 8.11 -11.43
C SER A 284 -8.71 7.34 -12.68
N PHE A 285 -8.67 6.00 -12.62
CA PHE A 285 -9.19 5.16 -13.68
C PHE A 285 -10.68 5.43 -13.92
N LYS A 286 -11.42 5.74 -12.85
CA LYS A 286 -12.83 6.11 -12.91
C LYS A 286 -13.05 7.37 -13.76
N GLN A 287 -12.30 8.45 -13.50
CA GLN A 287 -12.43 9.69 -14.26
C GLN A 287 -12.13 9.48 -15.74
N VAL A 288 -11.06 8.77 -16.07
CA VAL A 288 -10.64 8.54 -17.45
C VAL A 288 -11.64 7.64 -18.19
N LEU A 289 -12.15 6.60 -17.54
CA LEU A 289 -13.22 5.75 -18.11
C LEU A 289 -14.48 6.58 -18.43
N ARG A 290 -14.90 7.47 -17.53
CA ARG A 290 -16.06 8.34 -17.76
C ARG A 290 -15.84 9.36 -18.88
N LYS A 291 -14.62 9.92 -19.01
CA LYS A 291 -14.25 10.77 -20.14
C LYS A 291 -14.36 10.01 -21.46
N LEU A 292 -13.83 8.78 -21.51
CA LEU A 292 -13.91 7.92 -22.68
C LEU A 292 -15.35 7.55 -23.06
N GLN A 293 -16.17 7.15 -22.09
CA GLN A 293 -17.59 6.83 -22.32
C GLN A 293 -18.40 8.06 -22.78
N LYS A 294 -18.05 9.26 -22.30
CA LYS A 294 -18.66 10.50 -22.77
C LYS A 294 -18.23 10.85 -24.20
N ALA A 295 -16.96 10.63 -24.54
CA ALA A 295 -16.41 10.93 -25.85
C ALA A 295 -16.86 9.92 -26.92
N GLU A 296 -16.97 8.64 -26.56
CA GLU A 296 -17.38 7.54 -27.44
C GLU A 296 -18.49 6.70 -26.77
N PRO A 297 -19.75 7.19 -26.75
CA PRO A 297 -20.87 6.50 -26.09
C PRO A 297 -21.06 5.06 -26.58
N GLY A 298 -21.28 4.11 -25.65
CA GLY A 298 -21.49 2.70 -25.96
C GLY A 298 -20.22 1.88 -26.21
N LYS A 299 -19.09 2.52 -26.55
CA LYS A 299 -17.86 1.80 -26.94
C LYS A 299 -17.14 1.16 -25.76
N TYR A 300 -17.17 1.79 -24.59
CA TYR A 300 -16.46 1.36 -23.38
C TYR A 300 -17.41 0.99 -22.23
N ASP A 301 -18.68 0.73 -22.53
CA ASP A 301 -19.70 0.38 -21.53
C ASP A 301 -19.50 -1.04 -20.98
N ASN A 302 -18.73 -1.88 -21.69
CA ASN A 302 -18.36 -3.23 -21.27
C ASN A 302 -17.15 -3.29 -20.32
N VAL A 303 -16.54 -2.15 -19.97
CA VAL A 303 -15.39 -2.13 -19.07
C VAL A 303 -15.84 -2.35 -17.63
N GLU A 304 -15.36 -3.42 -17.02
CA GLU A 304 -15.50 -3.70 -15.59
C GLU A 304 -14.30 -3.14 -14.84
N LEU A 305 -14.53 -2.13 -13.99
CA LEU A 305 -13.49 -1.45 -13.22
C LEU A 305 -13.79 -1.51 -11.72
N ALA A 306 -12.84 -2.01 -10.93
CA ALA A 306 -12.85 -1.92 -9.48
C ALA A 306 -11.70 -1.00 -9.03
N SER A 307 -12.03 0.16 -8.46
CA SER A 307 -11.05 1.13 -7.95
C SER A 307 -10.94 1.01 -6.43
N LEU A 308 -9.76 0.76 -5.90
CA LEU A 308 -9.50 0.53 -4.47
C LEU A 308 -8.79 1.71 -3.81
N ASN A 309 -9.15 2.00 -2.56
CA ASN A 309 -8.50 3.04 -1.76
C ASN A 309 -8.48 2.67 -0.25
N SER A 310 -7.62 3.33 0.54
CA SER A 310 -7.47 3.05 1.97
C SER A 310 -7.06 4.28 2.78
N VAL A 311 -7.48 4.34 4.04
CA VAL A 311 -7.03 5.36 5.01
C VAL A 311 -5.59 5.15 5.49
N SER A 312 -4.98 4.00 5.13
CA SER A 312 -3.68 3.58 5.67
C SER A 312 -2.50 4.42 5.19
N LYS A 313 -2.63 5.04 4.02
CA LYS A 313 -1.54 5.74 3.32
C LYS A 313 -1.83 7.25 3.29
N GLY A 314 -1.15 8.02 2.47
CA GLY A 314 -1.34 9.47 2.47
C GLY A 314 -0.68 10.17 3.65
N MET A 315 -1.03 11.44 3.75
CA MET A 315 -0.75 12.28 4.91
C MET A 315 -1.57 11.87 6.13
N VAL A 316 -2.56 10.99 5.95
CA VAL A 316 -3.40 10.42 7.02
C VAL A 316 -2.65 9.32 7.77
N GLY A 317 -2.15 8.29 7.06
CA GLY A 317 -1.25 7.29 7.63
C GLY A 317 -1.88 6.36 8.68
N GLU A 318 -3.20 6.17 8.65
CA GLU A 318 -3.96 5.51 9.72
C GLU A 318 -4.03 3.97 9.56
N CYS A 319 -2.86 3.34 9.40
CA CYS A 319 -2.72 1.92 9.05
C CYS A 319 -3.46 0.97 10.00
N GLY A 320 -3.46 1.26 11.31
CA GLY A 320 -4.03 0.40 12.36
C GLY A 320 -5.56 0.36 12.37
N HIS A 321 -6.24 1.39 11.84
CA HIS A 321 -7.70 1.48 11.82
C HIS A 321 -8.36 0.55 10.79
N ARG A 322 -7.57 -0.06 9.90
CA ARG A 322 -8.01 -1.06 8.91
C ARG A 322 -9.27 -0.62 8.15
N ALA A 323 -9.22 0.54 7.49
CA ALA A 323 -10.34 1.04 6.70
C ALA A 323 -9.97 1.38 5.25
N GLY A 324 -10.94 1.21 4.35
CA GLY A 324 -10.83 1.50 2.94
C GLY A 324 -12.15 1.24 2.22
N TYR A 325 -12.14 1.35 0.91
CA TYR A 325 -13.28 1.00 0.07
C TYR A 325 -12.80 0.50 -1.30
N PHE A 326 -13.72 -0.13 -2.02
CA PHE A 326 -13.62 -0.24 -3.46
C PHE A 326 -14.93 0.23 -4.12
N GLU A 327 -14.81 0.90 -5.26
CA GLU A 327 -15.94 1.29 -6.12
C GLU A 327 -15.96 0.40 -7.37
N LEU A 328 -17.11 -0.14 -7.72
CA LEU A 328 -17.33 -0.89 -8.95
C LEU A 328 -17.92 0.00 -10.05
N ALA A 329 -17.52 -0.22 -11.30
CA ALA A 329 -18.12 0.40 -12.47
C ALA A 329 -18.23 -0.64 -13.58
N GLY A 330 -19.39 -0.71 -14.24
CA GLY A 330 -19.63 -1.62 -15.36
C GLY A 330 -19.88 -3.09 -14.99
N PHE A 331 -19.83 -3.45 -13.71
CA PHE A 331 -20.09 -4.82 -13.24
C PHE A 331 -21.55 -5.23 -13.39
N ASP A 332 -21.76 -6.48 -13.80
CA ASP A 332 -23.07 -7.12 -13.80
C ASP A 332 -23.70 -7.18 -12.40
N LYS A 333 -25.03 -7.00 -12.31
CA LYS A 333 -25.74 -6.90 -11.03
C LYS A 333 -25.84 -8.24 -10.29
N GLU A 334 -25.88 -9.36 -10.99
CA GLU A 334 -25.83 -10.68 -10.35
C GLU A 334 -24.44 -10.97 -9.79
N VAL A 335 -23.38 -10.52 -10.49
CA VAL A 335 -22.00 -10.57 -9.97
C VAL A 335 -21.86 -9.68 -8.72
N GLN A 336 -22.37 -8.45 -8.74
CA GLN A 336 -22.39 -7.58 -7.54
C GLN A 336 -23.14 -8.24 -6.36
N ALA A 337 -24.22 -8.96 -6.62
CA ALA A 337 -24.93 -9.72 -5.58
C ALA A 337 -24.05 -10.86 -4.99
N GLN A 338 -23.23 -11.53 -5.81
CA GLN A 338 -22.27 -12.52 -5.29
C GLN A 338 -21.12 -11.88 -4.50
N ILE A 339 -20.64 -10.69 -4.90
CA ILE A 339 -19.68 -9.90 -4.11
C ILE A 339 -20.28 -9.59 -2.74
N LEU A 340 -21.52 -9.08 -2.70
CA LEU A 340 -22.21 -8.78 -1.45
C LEU A 340 -22.41 -10.04 -0.59
N LYS A 341 -22.77 -11.17 -1.21
CA LYS A 341 -22.87 -12.47 -0.52
C LYS A 341 -21.54 -12.90 0.08
N PHE A 342 -20.43 -12.75 -0.64
CA PHE A 342 -19.12 -13.15 -0.15
C PHE A 342 -18.69 -12.31 1.05
N ILE A 343 -18.82 -10.98 0.98
CA ILE A 343 -18.43 -10.11 2.10
C ILE A 343 -19.36 -10.24 3.32
N SER A 344 -20.63 -10.63 3.13
CA SER A 344 -21.56 -10.81 4.25
C SER A 344 -21.23 -12.02 5.13
N ILE A 345 -20.47 -12.99 4.61
CA ILE A 345 -19.89 -14.09 5.41
C ILE A 345 -18.99 -13.55 6.53
N MET A 346 -18.34 -12.40 6.29
CA MET A 346 -17.48 -11.70 7.25
C MET A 346 -18.20 -10.58 8.02
N LEU A 347 -19.54 -10.51 7.90
CA LEU A 347 -20.41 -9.50 8.51
C LEU A 347 -20.19 -8.09 7.94
N CYS A 348 -19.24 -7.30 8.46
CA CYS A 348 -18.90 -5.95 7.99
C CYS A 348 -17.49 -5.54 8.42
N PRO A 349 -16.84 -4.55 7.77
CA PRO A 349 -15.59 -3.97 8.28
C PRO A 349 -15.82 -3.20 9.59
N PRO A 350 -14.79 -3.02 10.45
CA PRO A 350 -14.92 -2.30 11.72
C PRO A 350 -15.55 -0.91 11.56
N VAL A 351 -16.62 -0.63 12.30
CA VAL A 351 -17.44 0.59 12.12
C VAL A 351 -16.68 1.87 12.48
N VAL A 352 -15.80 1.82 13.51
CA VAL A 352 -14.90 2.95 13.81
C VAL A 352 -13.98 3.29 12.63
N GLY A 353 -13.51 2.27 11.90
CA GLY A 353 -12.73 2.45 10.68
C GLY A 353 -13.54 3.08 9.55
N GLN A 354 -14.83 2.73 9.43
CA GLN A 354 -15.74 3.38 8.49
C GLN A 354 -15.91 4.87 8.82
N CYS A 355 -16.07 5.21 10.11
CA CYS A 355 -16.18 6.61 10.55
C CYS A 355 -14.92 7.41 10.20
N LEU A 356 -13.73 6.83 10.40
CA LEU A 356 -12.49 7.44 9.95
C LEU A 356 -12.44 7.63 8.44
N LEU A 357 -12.87 6.63 7.67
CA LEU A 357 -12.92 6.74 6.21
C LEU A 357 -13.79 7.92 5.77
N GLU A 358 -14.95 8.13 6.40
CA GLU A 358 -15.80 9.27 6.11
C GLU A 358 -15.05 10.60 6.29
N MET A 359 -14.33 10.77 7.40
CA MET A 359 -13.56 11.99 7.65
C MET A 359 -12.37 12.15 6.69
N VAL A 360 -11.80 11.06 6.17
CA VAL A 360 -10.73 11.11 5.17
C VAL A 360 -11.24 11.58 3.80
N VAL A 361 -12.45 11.16 3.41
CA VAL A 361 -13.06 11.55 2.13
C VAL A 361 -13.85 12.87 2.21
N ASN A 362 -14.15 13.33 3.43
CA ASN A 362 -14.84 14.58 3.72
C ASN A 362 -14.18 15.30 4.92
N PRO A 363 -12.90 15.73 4.78
CA PRO A 363 -12.15 16.40 5.85
C PRO A 363 -12.71 17.81 6.11
N PRO A 364 -12.24 18.49 7.18
CA PRO A 364 -12.56 19.89 7.41
C PRO A 364 -12.27 20.76 6.18
N LYS A 365 -13.15 21.72 5.90
CA LYS A 365 -13.10 22.62 4.73
C LYS A 365 -12.82 24.06 5.15
N GLU A 366 -12.32 24.86 4.21
CA GLU A 366 -12.08 26.28 4.45
C GLU A 366 -13.34 26.97 4.99
N GLY A 367 -13.17 27.72 6.08
CA GLY A 367 -14.28 28.32 6.84
C GLY A 367 -14.78 27.48 8.03
N GLU A 368 -14.46 26.18 8.10
CA GLU A 368 -14.80 25.34 9.25
C GLU A 368 -13.79 25.51 10.40
N PRO A 369 -14.22 25.48 11.68
CA PRO A 369 -13.38 25.78 12.84
C PRO A 369 -12.09 24.94 12.99
N SER A 370 -12.06 23.69 12.54
CA SER A 370 -10.91 22.80 12.61
C SER A 370 -9.98 22.89 11.40
N TYR A 371 -10.39 23.59 10.32
CA TYR A 371 -9.68 23.58 9.04
C TYR A 371 -8.23 24.06 9.13
N GLU A 372 -7.98 25.18 9.81
CA GLU A 372 -6.63 25.75 9.90
C GLU A 372 -5.63 24.77 10.53
N LEU A 373 -6.03 24.09 11.61
CA LEU A 373 -5.19 23.09 12.25
C LEU A 373 -5.03 21.85 11.36
N TYR A 374 -6.13 21.34 10.80
CA TYR A 374 -6.10 20.20 9.87
C TYR A 374 -5.15 20.46 8.70
N ASN A 375 -5.28 21.61 8.04
CA ASN A 375 -4.49 22.01 6.89
C ASN A 375 -3.01 22.16 7.26
N LYS A 376 -2.69 22.72 8.43
CA LYS A 376 -1.32 22.79 8.96
C LYS A 376 -0.72 21.41 9.20
N GLU A 377 -1.45 20.52 9.86
CA GLU A 377 -0.99 19.15 10.16
C GLU A 377 -0.78 18.35 8.86
N TYR A 378 -1.78 18.34 7.99
CA TYR A 378 -1.76 17.60 6.73
C TYR A 378 -0.63 18.07 5.80
N ASN A 379 -0.49 19.39 5.60
CA ASN A 379 0.58 19.93 4.75
C ASN A 379 1.96 19.81 5.41
N GLY A 380 2.04 19.89 6.73
CA GLY A 380 3.28 19.61 7.46
C GLY A 380 3.80 18.20 7.19
N VAL A 381 2.91 17.20 7.24
CA VAL A 381 3.26 15.81 6.87
C VAL A 381 3.66 15.73 5.40
N LYS A 382 2.88 16.34 4.49
CA LYS A 382 3.19 16.32 3.04
C LYS A 382 4.58 16.88 2.75
N ASN A 383 4.91 18.03 3.32
CA ASN A 383 6.18 18.71 3.10
C ASN A 383 7.35 17.91 3.68
N GLY A 384 7.21 17.35 4.89
CA GLY A 384 8.23 16.51 5.49
C GLY A 384 8.48 15.21 4.70
N LEU A 385 7.44 14.61 4.11
CA LEU A 385 7.60 13.47 3.21
C LEU A 385 8.38 13.83 1.96
N LYS A 386 8.06 14.97 1.33
CA LYS A 386 8.76 15.45 0.13
C LYS A 386 10.24 15.73 0.43
N GLU A 387 10.53 16.43 1.52
CA GLU A 387 11.89 16.75 1.94
C GLU A 387 12.73 15.49 2.15
N ARG A 388 12.20 14.50 2.89
CA ARG A 388 12.90 13.23 3.13
C ARG A 388 13.06 12.40 1.86
N ALA A 389 12.06 12.41 0.97
CA ALA A 389 12.15 11.73 -0.32
C ALA A 389 13.27 12.32 -1.18
N THR A 390 13.36 13.65 -1.25
CA THR A 390 14.42 14.36 -1.98
C THR A 390 15.80 14.08 -1.38
N ALA A 391 15.97 14.15 -0.06
CA ALA A 391 17.26 13.88 0.58
C ALA A 391 17.77 12.45 0.33
N LEU A 392 16.86 11.46 0.36
CA LEU A 392 17.22 10.07 0.09
C LEU A 392 17.55 9.84 -1.41
N TYR A 393 16.80 10.50 -2.29
CA TYR A 393 17.07 10.50 -3.73
C TYR A 393 18.45 11.11 -4.06
N ASP A 394 18.77 12.28 -3.50
CA ASP A 394 20.05 12.95 -3.72
C ASP A 394 21.23 12.08 -3.26
N ALA A 395 21.09 11.42 -2.11
CA ALA A 395 22.11 10.50 -1.63
C ALA A 395 22.29 9.27 -2.55
N PHE A 396 21.22 8.72 -3.12
CA PHE A 396 21.34 7.63 -4.08
C PHE A 396 22.01 8.05 -5.38
N ARG A 397 21.80 9.29 -5.84
CA ARG A 397 22.49 9.83 -7.02
C ARG A 397 24.00 9.95 -6.85
N GLU A 398 24.47 10.09 -5.61
CA GLU A 398 25.89 10.20 -5.29
C GLU A 398 26.55 8.84 -5.02
N MET A 399 25.78 7.76 -4.87
CA MET A 399 26.30 6.42 -4.64
C MET A 399 26.74 5.76 -5.96
N GLU A 400 27.99 5.29 -6.01
CA GLU A 400 28.54 4.61 -7.20
C GLU A 400 27.76 3.33 -7.53
N GLY A 401 27.34 3.17 -8.79
CA GLY A 401 26.57 2.00 -9.19
C GLY A 401 25.15 1.96 -8.61
N VAL A 402 24.60 3.09 -8.17
CA VAL A 402 23.20 3.21 -7.78
C VAL A 402 22.47 4.17 -8.72
N GLU A 403 21.33 3.74 -9.23
CA GLU A 403 20.45 4.56 -10.06
C GLU A 403 19.07 4.66 -9.40
N CYS A 404 18.48 5.85 -9.38
CA CYS A 404 17.15 6.04 -8.82
C CYS A 404 16.41 7.10 -9.63
N GLY A 405 15.13 6.86 -9.91
CA GLY A 405 14.23 7.88 -10.46
C GLY A 405 13.86 8.93 -9.41
N GLU A 406 13.47 10.12 -9.86
CA GLU A 406 12.96 11.17 -8.98
C GLU A 406 11.67 10.70 -8.26
N PRO A 407 11.50 10.98 -6.96
CA PRO A 407 10.29 10.61 -6.23
C PRO A 407 9.05 11.32 -6.78
N GLN A 408 8.27 10.64 -7.60
CA GLN A 408 7.01 11.19 -8.15
C GLN A 408 5.86 11.12 -7.16
N GLY A 409 5.82 10.11 -6.28
CA GLY A 409 4.71 9.91 -5.34
C GLY A 409 4.90 8.70 -4.42
N SER A 410 3.79 8.22 -3.85
CA SER A 410 3.75 7.11 -2.88
C SER A 410 4.57 7.41 -1.61
N MET A 411 5.25 6.41 -1.07
CA MET A 411 6.06 6.49 0.16
C MET A 411 7.41 5.79 0.03
N TYR A 412 7.84 5.48 -1.19
CA TYR A 412 8.97 4.58 -1.44
C TYR A 412 9.89 5.09 -2.53
N LEU A 413 11.14 4.64 -2.45
CA LEU A 413 12.09 4.64 -3.55
C LEU A 413 12.49 3.19 -3.85
N PHE A 414 12.77 2.91 -5.12
CA PHE A 414 13.18 1.60 -5.60
C PHE A 414 14.44 1.72 -6.46
N PRO A 415 15.59 2.05 -5.85
CA PRO A 415 16.84 2.21 -6.58
C PRO A 415 17.33 0.88 -7.17
N THR A 416 18.02 1.02 -8.29
CA THR A 416 18.72 -0.02 -9.02
C THR A 416 20.15 -0.10 -8.52
N MET A 417 20.61 -1.31 -8.28
CA MET A 417 21.88 -1.60 -7.62
C MET A 417 22.78 -2.39 -8.56
N HIS A 418 23.85 -1.76 -9.06
CA HIS A 418 24.91 -2.43 -9.81
C HIS A 418 25.91 -3.06 -8.84
N ILE A 419 25.58 -4.25 -8.35
CA ILE A 419 26.38 -4.97 -7.35
C ILE A 419 27.62 -5.63 -8.02
N PRO A 420 28.85 -5.41 -7.52
CA PRO A 420 30.06 -6.01 -8.08
C PRO A 420 30.05 -7.53 -8.16
N GLU A 421 30.76 -8.11 -9.14
CA GLU A 421 30.77 -9.56 -9.37
C GLU A 421 31.27 -10.35 -8.15
N LYS A 422 32.29 -9.86 -7.42
CA LYS A 422 32.77 -10.53 -6.20
C LYS A 422 31.70 -10.55 -5.10
N ALA A 423 30.87 -9.50 -5.00
CA ALA A 423 29.74 -9.49 -4.07
C ALA A 423 28.66 -10.48 -4.50
N CYS A 424 28.40 -10.62 -5.80
CA CYS A 424 27.50 -11.65 -6.33
C CYS A 424 28.00 -13.08 -6.04
N GLN A 425 29.31 -13.32 -6.14
CA GLN A 425 29.94 -14.60 -5.77
C GLN A 425 29.81 -14.85 -4.27
N ALA A 426 30.11 -13.86 -3.42
CA ALA A 426 29.95 -13.97 -1.96
C ALA A 426 28.48 -14.21 -1.54
N ALA A 427 27.53 -13.59 -2.25
CA ALA A 427 26.10 -13.84 -2.03
C ALA A 427 25.73 -15.30 -2.33
N LYS A 428 26.25 -15.85 -3.44
CA LYS A 428 26.06 -17.26 -3.82
C LYS A 428 26.67 -18.22 -2.80
N GLU A 429 27.88 -17.92 -2.30
CA GLU A 429 28.52 -18.70 -1.22
C GLU A 429 27.70 -18.68 0.08
N ALA A 430 26.95 -17.61 0.32
CA ALA A 430 26.05 -17.46 1.46
C ALA A 430 24.62 -18.00 1.21
N ASP A 431 24.37 -18.67 0.08
CA ASP A 431 23.06 -19.19 -0.35
C ASP A 431 21.96 -18.11 -0.39
N ARG A 432 22.29 -16.93 -0.96
CA ARG A 432 21.39 -15.77 -1.03
C ARG A 432 21.43 -15.10 -2.39
N SER A 433 20.37 -14.37 -2.73
CA SER A 433 20.41 -13.46 -3.87
C SER A 433 21.30 -12.24 -3.57
N PRO A 434 21.92 -11.60 -4.59
CA PRO A 434 22.82 -10.46 -4.35
C PRO A 434 22.16 -9.27 -3.63
N ASP A 435 20.89 -8.98 -3.91
CA ASP A 435 20.12 -7.94 -3.25
C ASP A 435 19.79 -8.27 -1.78
N GLU A 436 19.41 -9.51 -1.48
CA GLU A 436 19.26 -10.01 -0.09
C GLU A 436 20.56 -9.89 0.69
N PHE A 437 21.67 -10.30 0.07
CA PHE A 437 23.00 -10.19 0.65
C PHE A 437 23.34 -8.74 0.98
N TYR A 438 23.19 -7.82 0.01
CA TYR A 438 23.44 -6.39 0.24
C TYR A 438 22.57 -5.83 1.38
N CYS A 439 21.27 -6.11 1.36
CA CYS A 439 20.33 -5.62 2.39
C CYS A 439 20.68 -6.12 3.80
N LEU A 440 21.10 -7.38 3.94
CA LEU A 440 21.51 -7.95 5.22
C LEU A 440 22.81 -7.32 5.72
N ARG A 441 23.79 -7.14 4.83
CA ARG A 441 25.06 -6.46 5.16
C ARG A 441 24.82 -5.01 5.58
N LEU A 442 23.89 -4.31 4.91
CA LEU A 442 23.46 -2.97 5.29
C LEU A 442 22.88 -2.95 6.70
N LEU A 443 21.92 -3.85 6.99
CA LEU A 443 21.30 -3.95 8.31
C LEU A 443 22.33 -4.23 9.41
N ASP A 444 23.25 -5.17 9.17
CA ASP A 444 24.29 -5.56 10.13
C ASP A 444 25.31 -4.45 10.41
N ALA A 445 25.60 -3.61 9.41
CA ALA A 445 26.56 -2.53 9.55
C ALA A 445 25.97 -1.22 10.08
N THR A 446 24.68 -0.97 9.85
CA THR A 446 24.10 0.38 10.02
C THR A 446 22.82 0.42 10.84
N GLY A 447 22.16 -0.73 11.06
CA GLY A 447 20.84 -0.80 11.66
C GLY A 447 19.71 -0.39 10.70
N ILE A 448 20.00 -0.09 9.42
CA ILE A 448 18.99 0.29 8.43
C ILE A 448 18.33 -0.97 7.86
N CYS A 449 17.04 -1.14 8.12
CA CYS A 449 16.25 -2.25 7.59
C CYS A 449 15.51 -1.81 6.33
N VAL A 450 15.83 -2.44 5.19
CA VAL A 450 15.15 -2.26 3.89
C VAL A 450 14.55 -3.58 3.41
N VAL A 451 13.94 -3.62 2.22
CA VAL A 451 13.44 -4.86 1.61
C VAL A 451 14.15 -5.12 0.28
N PRO A 452 14.72 -6.31 0.04
CA PRO A 452 15.38 -6.63 -1.22
C PRO A 452 14.39 -6.66 -2.39
N GLY A 453 14.86 -6.33 -3.60
CA GLY A 453 14.09 -6.28 -4.84
C GLY A 453 13.46 -7.62 -5.21
N SER A 454 14.13 -8.73 -4.90
CA SER A 454 13.65 -10.11 -5.04
C SER A 454 12.27 -10.34 -4.40
N GLY A 455 11.95 -9.60 -3.34
CA GLY A 455 10.67 -9.66 -2.66
C GLY A 455 9.48 -9.07 -3.43
N PHE A 456 9.74 -8.25 -4.46
CA PHE A 456 8.74 -7.58 -5.29
C PHE A 456 8.66 -8.16 -6.71
N GLY A 457 9.58 -9.05 -7.06
CA GLY A 457 9.90 -9.39 -8.44
C GLY A 457 10.68 -8.26 -9.12
N GLN A 458 11.55 -8.61 -10.06
CA GLN A 458 12.33 -7.66 -10.86
C GLN A 458 12.71 -8.31 -12.19
N LYS A 459 13.09 -7.48 -13.17
CA LYS A 459 13.56 -7.99 -14.47
C LYS A 459 14.78 -8.90 -14.25
N PRO A 460 14.87 -10.06 -14.93
CA PRO A 460 16.05 -10.91 -14.80
C PRO A 460 17.33 -10.15 -15.14
N GLY A 461 18.35 -10.28 -14.29
CA GLY A 461 19.63 -9.59 -14.45
C GLY A 461 19.68 -8.19 -13.83
N THR A 462 18.60 -7.66 -13.29
CA THR A 462 18.60 -6.42 -12.51
C THR A 462 18.43 -6.69 -11.02
N LEU A 463 18.93 -5.77 -10.18
CA LEU A 463 18.93 -5.90 -8.73
C LEU A 463 18.46 -4.57 -8.13
N HIS A 464 17.57 -4.66 -7.14
CA HIS A 464 16.98 -3.50 -6.50
C HIS A 464 16.85 -3.70 -5.00
N LEU A 465 16.40 -2.64 -4.33
CA LEU A 465 15.83 -2.71 -2.99
C LEU A 465 14.73 -1.66 -2.87
N ARG A 466 13.78 -1.88 -1.96
CA ARG A 466 12.81 -0.86 -1.56
C ARG A 466 13.21 -0.26 -0.22
N THR A 467 13.20 1.07 -0.19
CA THR A 467 13.29 1.87 1.04
C THR A 467 12.08 2.79 1.16
N THR A 468 11.78 3.23 2.37
CA THR A 468 10.80 4.30 2.62
C THR A 468 11.49 5.54 3.17
N PHE A 469 11.00 6.71 2.78
CA PHE A 469 11.38 8.02 3.33
C PHE A 469 10.46 8.47 4.47
N LEU A 470 9.79 7.50 5.13
CA LEU A 470 8.97 7.76 6.32
C LEU A 470 9.80 7.95 7.59
N ALA A 471 10.98 7.31 7.68
CA ALA A 471 11.82 7.38 8.86
C ALA A 471 12.19 8.84 9.19
N PRO A 472 12.10 9.27 10.45
CA PRO A 472 12.38 10.64 10.83
C PRO A 472 13.86 11.01 10.63
N GLY A 473 14.10 12.27 10.27
CA GLY A 473 15.43 12.79 10.00
C GLY A 473 16.06 12.26 8.70
N THR A 474 17.19 12.87 8.33
CA THR A 474 18.00 12.51 7.15
C THR A 474 19.40 12.02 7.54
N GLU A 475 19.79 12.15 8.80
CA GLU A 475 21.13 11.81 9.32
C GLU A 475 21.53 10.35 9.06
N TRP A 476 20.56 9.43 9.12
CA TRP A 476 20.81 8.01 8.88
C TRP A 476 21.20 7.69 7.42
N VAL A 477 20.91 8.59 6.48
CA VAL A 477 21.31 8.45 5.08
C VAL A 477 22.85 8.46 4.96
N GLY A 478 23.54 9.21 5.81
CA GLY A 478 25.01 9.21 5.90
C GLY A 478 25.60 7.85 6.33
N ARG A 479 24.86 7.07 7.15
CA ARG A 479 25.28 5.70 7.51
C ARG A 479 25.23 4.79 6.28
N TRP A 480 24.23 4.99 5.42
CA TRP A 480 24.08 4.22 4.20
C TRP A 480 25.17 4.55 3.18
N THR A 481 25.41 5.83 2.89
CA THR A 481 26.44 6.24 1.91
C THR A 481 27.83 5.74 2.32
N LYS A 482 28.17 5.81 3.61
CA LYS A 482 29.40 5.24 4.15
C LYS A 482 29.47 3.73 3.97
N PHE A 483 28.43 3.00 4.40
CA PHE A 483 28.38 1.54 4.22
C PHE A 483 28.53 1.14 2.76
N HIS A 484 27.86 1.84 1.85
CA HIS A 484 27.88 1.52 0.44
C HIS A 484 29.29 1.65 -0.15
N ARG A 485 30.01 2.73 0.19
CA ARG A 485 31.42 2.90 -0.21
C ARG A 485 32.32 1.78 0.32
N GLU A 486 32.21 1.47 1.61
CA GLU A 486 32.98 0.38 2.23
C GLU A 486 32.63 -1.00 1.66
N PHE A 487 31.38 -1.19 1.25
CA PHE A 487 30.92 -2.40 0.56
C PHE A 487 31.57 -2.52 -0.82
N LEU A 488 31.60 -1.44 -1.61
CA LEU A 488 32.29 -1.43 -2.90
C LEU A 488 33.80 -1.63 -2.72
N ASP A 489 34.46 -0.91 -1.82
CA ASP A 489 35.90 -1.09 -1.55
C ASP A 489 36.27 -2.55 -1.24
N LYS A 490 35.36 -3.30 -0.61
CA LYS A 490 35.55 -4.71 -0.27
C LYS A 490 35.32 -5.66 -1.46
N TYR A 491 34.41 -5.34 -2.38
CA TYR A 491 33.92 -6.27 -3.41
C TYR A 491 34.17 -5.83 -4.86
N SER A 492 34.68 -4.62 -5.09
CA SER A 492 35.13 -4.13 -6.40
C SER A 492 36.41 -4.84 -6.87
#